data_AF-A0A3D3I2P3-F1
#
_entry.id   AF-A0A3D3I2P3-F1
#
_cell.length_a   1.000
_cell.length_b   1.000
_cell.length_c   1.000
_cell.angle_alpha   90.00
_cell.angle_beta   90.00
_cell.angle_gamma   90.00
#
_symmetry.space_group_name_H-M   'P 1'
#
loop_
_entity.id
_entity.type
_entity.pdbx_description
1 polymer ?
#
loop_
_entity_poly.entity_id
_entity_poly.type
_entity_poly.pdbx_seq_one_letter_code
_entity_poly.pdbx_strand_id
1 'polypeptide(L)'
;MTAFPSADVAVTLLRNTNQARGIGQYAIDMVSGRLGQGLAPEVLMRTHMFHTDAVLCGASALALGTNAPTILRAEALEYTDAGGATVFFSTNRVKSEKAVVANSSAVREWDSNGTNFGFNPNLGHTAGEFGHNDFYPVVIAACQENGLDGQTALRAMVALDEIRGRLAEVFSLKTYKIDHVVH
;
A
#
# COMPACT_ATOMS: atom_id res chain seq x y z
N MET A 1 -16.00 -29.68 -24.18
CA MET A 1 -14.54 -29.58 -24.01
C MET A 1 -14.22 -28.14 -23.66
N THR A 2 -14.21 -27.79 -22.37
CA THR A 2 -13.80 -26.46 -21.90
C THR A 2 -12.29 -26.48 -21.67
N ALA A 3 -11.56 -25.98 -22.65
CA ALA A 3 -10.14 -25.71 -22.51
C ALA A 3 -9.97 -24.53 -21.54
N PHE A 4 -9.39 -24.79 -20.37
CA PHE A 4 -8.81 -23.74 -19.54
C PHE A 4 -7.50 -23.27 -20.19
N PRO A 5 -7.25 -21.96 -20.31
CA PRO A 5 -5.99 -21.48 -20.88
C PRO A 5 -4.84 -21.64 -19.88
N SER A 6 -3.69 -22.05 -20.42
CA SER A 6 -2.40 -22.25 -19.74
C SER A 6 -1.67 -20.94 -19.41
N ALA A 7 -0.78 -21.03 -18.41
CA ALA A 7 -0.08 -19.99 -17.63
C ALA A 7 -0.90 -19.56 -16.41
N ASP A 8 -0.43 -19.90 -15.20
CA ASP A 8 -1.15 -19.71 -13.94
C ASP A 8 -1.61 -18.25 -13.79
N VAL A 9 -2.93 -18.04 -13.92
CA VAL A 9 -3.58 -16.73 -13.84
C VAL A 9 -3.60 -16.17 -12.40
N ALA A 10 -3.19 -17.00 -11.43
CA ALA A 10 -3.18 -16.67 -10.01
C ALA A 10 -2.11 -17.48 -9.26
N VAL A 11 -1.55 -16.90 -8.20
CA VAL A 11 -0.67 -17.61 -7.25
C VAL A 11 -1.51 -18.15 -6.10
N THR A 12 -1.47 -19.47 -5.88
CA THR A 12 -2.21 -20.12 -4.79
C THR A 12 -1.28 -20.46 -3.62
N LEU A 13 -1.57 -19.95 -2.44
CA LEU A 13 -0.80 -20.18 -1.21
C LEU A 13 -1.56 -21.10 -0.25
N LEU A 14 -1.25 -22.40 -0.29
CA LEU A 14 -1.96 -23.41 0.52
C LEU A 14 -1.73 -23.20 2.03
N ARG A 15 -2.75 -23.53 2.84
CA ARG A 15 -2.72 -23.39 4.31
C ARG A 15 -1.57 -24.13 5.02
N ASN A 16 -1.01 -25.16 4.41
CA ASN A 16 0.05 -26.00 4.94
C ASN A 16 1.45 -25.62 4.38
N THR A 17 1.58 -24.43 3.81
CA THR A 17 2.84 -23.88 3.29
C THR A 17 3.28 -22.66 4.08
N ASN A 18 4.53 -22.23 3.90
CA ASN A 18 4.97 -20.95 4.41
C ASN A 18 4.41 -19.81 3.54
N GLN A 19 3.18 -19.39 3.85
CA GLN A 19 2.47 -18.35 3.10
C GLN A 19 3.22 -17.01 3.14
N ALA A 20 3.92 -16.69 4.22
CA ALA A 20 4.74 -15.47 4.31
C ALA A 20 5.87 -15.46 3.26
N ARG A 21 6.58 -16.59 3.09
CA ARG A 21 7.59 -16.74 2.03
C ARG A 21 6.94 -16.62 0.64
N GLY A 22 5.76 -17.21 0.46
CA GLY A 22 5.02 -17.13 -0.80
C GLY A 22 4.62 -15.69 -1.17
N ILE A 23 4.08 -14.93 -0.21
CA ILE A 23 3.74 -13.51 -0.37
C ILE A 23 4.99 -12.70 -0.68
N GLY A 24 6.10 -12.94 0.02
CA GLY A 24 7.37 -12.26 -0.25
C GLY A 24 7.87 -12.52 -1.67
N GLN A 25 7.85 -13.77 -2.12
CA GLN A 25 8.24 -14.11 -3.49
C GLN A 25 7.31 -13.47 -4.53
N TYR A 26 6.00 -13.51 -4.29
CA TYR A 26 5.00 -12.84 -5.13
C TYR A 26 5.30 -11.34 -5.28
N ALA A 27 5.58 -10.64 -4.18
CA ALA A 27 5.91 -9.22 -4.21
C ALA A 27 7.16 -8.94 -5.07
N ILE A 28 8.22 -9.73 -4.90
CA ILE A 28 9.45 -9.59 -5.71
C ILE A 28 9.14 -9.82 -7.19
N ASP A 29 8.40 -10.87 -7.53
CA ASP A 29 8.06 -11.20 -8.92
C ASP A 29 7.15 -10.15 -9.56
N MET A 30 6.19 -9.60 -8.81
CA MET A 30 5.29 -8.56 -9.29
C MET A 30 6.03 -7.24 -9.56
N VAL A 31 6.85 -6.78 -8.60
CA VAL A 31 7.60 -5.52 -8.72
C VAL A 31 8.65 -5.61 -9.84
N SER A 32 9.32 -6.76 -9.97
CA SER A 32 10.30 -7.00 -11.04
C SER A 32 9.68 -7.23 -12.43
N GLY A 33 8.34 -7.28 -12.53
CA GLY A 33 7.63 -7.50 -13.79
C GLY A 33 7.74 -8.92 -14.33
N ARG A 34 8.07 -9.90 -13.47
CA ARG A 34 8.17 -11.32 -13.83
C ARG A 34 6.82 -12.04 -13.89
N LEU A 35 5.76 -11.44 -13.35
CA LEU A 35 4.41 -12.04 -13.33
C LEU A 35 3.59 -11.70 -14.59
N GLY A 36 3.11 -12.74 -15.25
CA GLY A 36 2.13 -12.65 -16.34
C GLY A 36 2.59 -11.81 -17.53
N GLN A 37 1.64 -11.13 -18.18
CA GLN A 37 1.91 -10.20 -19.29
C GLN A 37 2.18 -8.77 -18.81
N GLY A 38 2.40 -8.57 -17.51
CA GLY A 38 2.49 -7.26 -16.87
C GLY A 38 1.14 -6.74 -16.36
N LEU A 39 1.18 -5.58 -15.69
CA LEU A 39 0.00 -4.93 -15.13
C LEU A 39 -0.80 -4.20 -16.21
N ALA A 40 -2.12 -4.38 -16.20
CA ALA A 40 -3.01 -3.69 -17.12
C ALA A 40 -2.89 -2.16 -16.96
N PRO A 41 -2.86 -1.38 -18.06
CA PRO A 41 -2.75 0.07 -18.01
C PRO A 41 -3.84 0.73 -17.14
N GLU A 42 -5.04 0.16 -17.12
CA GLU A 42 -6.17 0.65 -16.32
C GLU A 42 -5.92 0.50 -14.83
N VAL A 43 -5.25 -0.58 -14.39
CA VAL A 43 -4.87 -0.79 -12.99
C VAL A 43 -3.85 0.27 -12.58
N LEU A 44 -2.82 0.48 -13.39
CA LEU A 44 -1.80 1.52 -13.15
C LEU A 44 -2.44 2.92 -13.06
N MET A 45 -3.35 3.24 -13.98
CA MET A 45 -4.05 4.53 -13.97
C MET A 45 -4.91 4.68 -12.71
N ARG A 46 -5.65 3.64 -12.30
CA ARG A 46 -6.45 3.67 -11.07
C ARG A 46 -5.58 3.87 -9.83
N THR A 47 -4.48 3.14 -9.71
CA THR A 47 -3.52 3.29 -8.60
C THR A 47 -2.92 4.69 -8.58
N HIS A 48 -2.61 5.27 -9.74
CA HIS A 48 -2.10 6.64 -9.84
C HIS A 48 -3.13 7.66 -9.34
N MET A 49 -4.40 7.53 -9.73
CA MET A 49 -5.50 8.36 -9.21
C MET A 49 -5.64 8.21 -7.69
N PHE A 50 -5.56 6.98 -7.19
CA PHE A 50 -5.67 6.66 -5.77
C PHE A 50 -4.53 7.28 -4.95
N HIS A 51 -3.31 7.22 -5.46
CA HIS A 51 -2.16 7.87 -4.83
C HIS A 51 -2.30 9.39 -4.86
N THR A 52 -2.74 9.97 -5.97
CA THR A 52 -2.97 11.41 -6.11
C THR A 52 -3.97 11.91 -5.06
N ASP A 53 -5.09 11.22 -4.91
CA ASP A 53 -6.13 11.54 -3.92
C ASP A 53 -5.59 11.49 -2.47
N ALA A 54 -4.86 10.43 -2.11
CA ALA A 54 -4.24 10.32 -0.79
C ALA A 54 -3.23 11.44 -0.52
N VAL A 55 -2.42 11.83 -1.52
CA VAL A 55 -1.48 12.96 -1.41
C VAL A 55 -2.24 14.27 -1.18
N LEU A 56 -3.38 14.49 -1.86
CA LEU A 56 -4.21 15.68 -1.64
C LEU A 56 -4.84 15.70 -0.23
N CYS A 57 -5.24 14.55 0.30
CA CYS A 57 -5.67 14.42 1.70
C CYS A 57 -4.55 14.82 2.66
N GLY A 58 -3.34 14.28 2.47
CA GLY A 58 -2.20 14.62 3.32
C GLY A 58 -1.76 16.08 3.20
N ALA A 59 -1.81 16.62 1.98
CA ALA A 59 -1.52 18.01 1.70
C ALA A 59 -2.47 18.95 2.46
N SER A 60 -3.78 18.68 2.41
CA SER A 60 -4.78 19.51 3.09
C SER A 60 -4.71 19.37 4.61
N ALA A 61 -4.44 18.16 5.13
CA ALA A 61 -4.26 17.91 6.57
C ALA A 61 -3.13 18.78 7.14
N LEU A 62 -1.99 18.82 6.45
CA LEU A 62 -0.85 19.64 6.83
C LEU A 62 -1.12 21.14 6.64
N ALA A 63 -1.79 21.54 5.56
CA ALA A 63 -2.15 22.93 5.32
C ALA A 63 -3.09 23.51 6.40
N LEU A 64 -3.97 22.67 6.95
CA LEU A 64 -4.87 23.04 8.04
C LEU A 64 -4.25 22.88 9.44
N GLY A 65 -2.98 22.47 9.54
CA GLY A 65 -2.28 22.36 10.82
C GLY A 65 -2.86 21.29 11.76
N THR A 66 -3.38 20.19 11.20
CA THR A 66 -3.89 19.07 11.99
C THR A 66 -2.82 18.49 12.91
N ASN A 67 -3.24 18.06 14.10
CA ASN A 67 -2.32 17.85 15.22
C ASN A 67 -1.26 16.78 14.93
N ALA A 68 -1.68 15.55 14.63
CA ALA A 68 -0.75 14.44 14.41
C ALA A 68 0.15 14.65 13.17
N PRO A 69 -0.36 15.04 11.99
CA PRO A 69 0.46 15.31 10.82
C PRO A 69 1.49 16.43 11.07
N THR A 70 1.10 17.51 11.74
CA THR A 70 2.03 18.62 12.05
C THR A 70 3.14 18.19 13.01
N ILE A 71 2.81 17.52 14.10
CA ILE A 71 3.80 17.07 15.09
C ILE A 71 4.75 16.04 14.49
N LEU A 72 4.22 15.01 13.82
CA LEU A 72 5.04 13.93 13.26
C LEU A 72 5.93 14.43 12.12
N ARG A 73 5.45 15.39 11.31
CA ARG A 73 6.29 16.05 10.30
C ARG A 73 7.41 16.88 10.93
N ALA A 74 7.11 17.63 11.99
CA ALA A 74 8.12 18.42 12.71
C ALA A 74 9.18 17.51 13.33
N GLU A 75 8.77 16.44 14.02
CA GLU A 75 9.66 15.43 14.57
C GLU A 75 10.54 14.83 13.47
N ALA A 76 9.95 14.39 12.34
CA ALA A 76 10.71 13.76 11.27
C ALA A 76 11.85 14.66 10.74
N LEU A 77 11.65 15.98 10.66
CA LEU A 77 12.66 16.94 10.20
C LEU A 77 13.86 17.06 11.14
N GLU A 78 13.79 16.57 12.38
CA GLU A 78 14.91 16.50 13.32
C GLU A 78 15.85 15.30 13.06
N TYR A 79 15.38 14.29 12.30
CA TYR A 79 16.12 13.07 12.00
C TYR A 79 16.69 13.10 10.58
N THR A 80 17.60 14.02 10.31
CA THR A 80 18.21 14.15 8.97
C THR A 80 18.97 12.88 8.56
N ASP A 81 18.82 12.50 7.29
CA ASP A 81 19.55 11.39 6.69
C ASP A 81 19.62 11.60 5.19
N ALA A 82 20.81 11.79 4.62
CA ALA A 82 20.98 12.03 3.19
C ALA A 82 20.53 10.84 2.31
N GLY A 83 20.54 9.62 2.86
CA GLY A 83 20.11 8.41 2.16
C GLY A 83 18.64 8.07 2.34
N GLY A 84 17.90 8.84 3.15
CA GLY A 84 16.51 8.53 3.49
C GLY A 84 15.47 9.11 2.52
N ALA A 85 14.29 9.40 3.06
CA ALA A 85 13.13 9.85 2.31
C ALA A 85 12.70 11.28 2.68
N THR A 86 11.74 11.85 1.95
CA THR A 86 11.17 13.18 2.24
C THR A 86 9.80 13.11 2.88
N VAL A 87 9.51 14.08 3.75
CA VAL A 87 8.15 14.39 4.18
C VAL A 87 7.45 15.32 3.19
N PHE A 88 6.11 15.32 3.16
CA PHE A 88 5.36 16.27 2.34
C PHE A 88 5.76 17.73 2.62
N PHE A 89 5.75 18.55 1.56
CA PHE A 89 6.16 19.96 1.60
C PHE A 89 7.58 20.21 2.12
N SER A 90 8.50 19.27 1.92
CA SER A 90 9.92 19.45 2.22
C SER A 90 10.77 18.70 1.20
N THR A 91 11.93 19.26 0.88
CA THR A 91 12.97 18.59 0.10
C THR A 91 14.08 18.02 0.98
N ASN A 92 14.04 18.26 2.29
CA ASN A 92 15.01 17.71 3.23
C ASN A 92 14.84 16.20 3.32
N ARG A 93 15.96 15.48 3.25
CA ARG A 93 16.01 14.04 3.45
C ARG A 93 16.12 13.72 4.94
N VAL A 94 15.27 12.82 5.39
CA VAL A 94 15.15 12.36 6.78
C VAL A 94 15.14 10.84 6.81
N LYS A 95 15.37 10.24 7.98
CA LYS A 95 15.25 8.80 8.16
C LYS A 95 13.92 8.28 7.62
N SER A 96 13.96 7.24 6.80
CA SER A 96 12.80 6.79 6.03
C SER A 96 11.65 6.33 6.90
N GLU A 97 11.91 5.67 8.02
CA GLU A 97 10.88 5.30 8.98
C GLU A 97 10.14 6.52 9.54
N LYS A 98 10.83 7.67 9.70
CA LYS A 98 10.23 8.93 10.14
C LYS A 98 9.41 9.57 9.03
N ALA A 99 9.91 9.56 7.79
CA ALA A 99 9.15 10.03 6.64
C ALA A 99 7.87 9.21 6.43
N VAL A 100 7.94 7.88 6.56
CA VAL A 100 6.80 6.97 6.46
C VAL A 100 5.76 7.32 7.50
N VAL A 101 6.12 7.39 8.79
CA VAL A 101 5.17 7.71 9.87
C VAL A 101 4.50 9.07 9.64
N ALA A 102 5.28 10.11 9.33
CA ALA A 102 4.75 11.45 9.10
C ALA A 102 3.80 11.52 7.90
N ASN A 103 4.20 10.95 6.76
CA ASN A 103 3.40 10.99 5.55
C ASN A 103 2.16 10.10 5.64
N SER A 104 2.26 8.91 6.26
CA SER A 104 1.11 8.02 6.49
C SER A 104 0.09 8.65 7.43
N SER A 105 0.53 9.30 8.51
CA SER A 105 -0.37 10.06 9.38
C SER A 105 -1.07 11.18 8.61
N ALA A 106 -0.33 11.93 7.77
CA ALA A 106 -0.92 13.00 6.98
C ALA A 106 -2.01 12.49 6.04
N VAL A 107 -1.73 11.47 5.21
CA VAL A 107 -2.71 10.99 4.23
C VAL A 107 -3.96 10.38 4.88
N ARG A 108 -3.83 9.82 6.09
CA ARG A 108 -4.93 9.16 6.80
C ARG A 108 -5.77 10.10 7.66
N GLU A 109 -5.27 11.28 7.99
CA GLU A 109 -5.85 12.20 8.99
C GLU A 109 -7.36 12.44 8.80
N TRP A 110 -7.78 12.68 7.56
CA TRP A 110 -9.18 12.99 7.26
C TRP A 110 -10.10 11.78 7.14
N ASP A 111 -9.55 10.57 7.18
CA ASP A 111 -10.29 9.34 6.85
C ASP A 111 -11.00 9.44 5.48
N SER A 112 -10.39 10.18 4.56
CA SER A 112 -10.96 10.49 3.25
C SER A 112 -10.11 9.95 2.11
N ASN A 113 -8.98 9.32 2.43
CA ASN A 113 -8.15 8.65 1.44
C ASN A 113 -8.76 7.30 1.02
N GLY A 114 -8.28 6.80 -0.12
CA GLY A 114 -8.80 5.61 -0.78
C GLY A 114 -8.98 4.37 0.10
N THR A 115 -10.11 3.67 -0.07
CA THR A 115 -10.44 2.39 0.57
C THR A 115 -10.48 1.24 -0.44
N ASN A 116 -9.80 0.13 -0.13
CA ASN A 116 -9.84 -1.13 -0.86
C ASN A 116 -10.65 -2.17 -0.09
N PHE A 117 -11.66 -2.77 -0.73
CA PHE A 117 -12.56 -3.77 -0.14
C PHE A 117 -12.24 -5.17 -0.68
N GLY A 118 -11.97 -6.12 0.22
CA GLY A 118 -11.71 -7.51 -0.13
C GLY A 118 -13.00 -8.29 -0.34
N PHE A 119 -13.39 -8.53 -1.59
CA PHE A 119 -14.58 -9.32 -1.91
C PHE A 119 -14.47 -10.03 -3.27
N ASN A 120 -14.51 -11.36 -3.23
CA ASN A 120 -14.48 -12.20 -4.43
C ASN A 120 -15.43 -13.41 -4.28
N PRO A 121 -16.72 -13.26 -4.62
CA PRO A 121 -17.73 -14.31 -4.45
C PRO A 121 -17.50 -15.50 -5.39
N ASN A 122 -16.79 -15.31 -6.51
CA ASN A 122 -16.46 -16.39 -7.44
C ASN A 122 -15.56 -17.45 -6.81
N LEU A 123 -14.77 -17.07 -5.81
CA LEU A 123 -13.92 -17.98 -5.03
C LEU A 123 -14.50 -18.29 -3.64
N GLY A 124 -15.68 -17.76 -3.31
CA GLY A 124 -16.24 -17.80 -1.95
C GLY A 124 -15.43 -17.00 -0.93
N HIS A 125 -14.53 -16.12 -1.37
CA HIS A 125 -13.73 -15.28 -0.49
C HIS A 125 -14.50 -13.98 -0.19
N THR A 126 -15.36 -14.05 0.82
CA THR A 126 -16.29 -12.96 1.17
C THR A 126 -16.17 -12.55 2.63
N ALA A 127 -14.97 -12.62 3.21
CA ALA A 127 -14.74 -12.14 4.57
C ALA A 127 -15.04 -10.64 4.70
N GLY A 128 -14.86 -9.88 3.61
CA GLY A 128 -15.38 -8.52 3.49
C GLY A 128 -14.66 -7.50 4.36
N GLU A 129 -13.37 -7.69 4.63
CA GLU A 129 -12.55 -6.66 5.26
C GLU A 129 -12.15 -5.58 4.27
N PHE A 130 -11.67 -4.46 4.80
CA PHE A 130 -11.15 -3.36 3.99
C PHE A 130 -9.87 -2.78 4.58
N GLY A 131 -9.11 -2.08 3.74
CA GLY A 131 -7.95 -1.33 4.15
C GLY A 131 -7.84 -0.03 3.36
N HIS A 132 -7.06 0.90 3.86
CA HIS A 132 -6.84 2.18 3.20
C HIS A 132 -5.48 2.19 2.47
N ASN A 133 -5.29 3.14 1.56
CA ASN A 133 -4.06 3.31 0.79
C ASN A 133 -2.99 4.17 1.50
N ASP A 134 -3.12 4.34 2.82
CA ASP A 134 -2.23 5.08 3.71
C ASP A 134 -0.86 4.41 3.94
N PHE A 135 -0.63 3.26 3.30
CA PHE A 135 0.66 2.54 3.28
C PHE A 135 1.55 2.89 2.09
N TYR A 136 1.06 3.65 1.10
CA TYR A 136 1.87 4.10 -0.04
C TYR A 136 3.14 4.89 0.33
N PRO A 137 3.20 5.66 1.43
CA PRO A 137 4.44 6.28 1.88
C PRO A 137 5.60 5.29 2.11
N VAL A 138 5.32 4.02 2.45
CA VAL A 138 6.34 2.96 2.57
C VAL A 138 7.01 2.72 1.22
N VAL A 139 6.21 2.63 0.14
CA VAL A 139 6.70 2.43 -1.22
C VAL A 139 7.52 3.64 -1.67
N ILE A 140 7.00 4.86 -1.43
CA ILE A 140 7.70 6.09 -1.80
C ILE A 140 9.05 6.19 -1.09
N ALA A 141 9.10 5.91 0.22
CA ALA A 141 10.35 5.94 0.97
C ALA A 141 11.36 4.93 0.42
N ALA A 142 10.95 3.68 0.23
CA ALA A 142 11.83 2.64 -0.33
C ALA A 142 12.36 3.00 -1.74
N CYS A 143 11.50 3.58 -2.60
CA CYS A 143 11.95 4.04 -3.92
C CYS A 143 12.94 5.21 -3.81
N GLN A 144 12.75 6.15 -2.88
CA GLN A 144 13.68 7.26 -2.69
C GLN A 144 15.05 6.79 -2.19
N GLU A 145 15.10 5.88 -1.21
CA GLU A 145 16.35 5.30 -0.71
C GLU A 145 17.16 4.58 -1.79
N ASN A 146 16.46 3.91 -2.71
CA ASN A 146 17.06 3.09 -3.74
C ASN A 146 17.20 3.80 -5.10
N GLY A 147 16.84 5.08 -5.20
CA GLY A 147 16.89 5.84 -6.45
C GLY A 147 15.99 5.26 -7.56
N LEU A 148 14.88 4.63 -7.19
CA LEU A 148 13.93 4.01 -8.12
C LEU A 148 12.92 5.04 -8.64
N ASP A 149 12.39 4.77 -9.83
CA ASP A 149 11.50 5.69 -10.53
C ASP A 149 10.02 5.56 -10.12
N GLY A 150 9.20 6.48 -10.63
CA GLY A 150 7.76 6.49 -10.37
C GLY A 150 7.03 5.28 -10.98
N GLN A 151 7.55 4.70 -12.07
CA GLN A 151 6.95 3.49 -12.64
C GLN A 151 7.12 2.29 -11.71
N THR A 152 8.30 2.15 -11.10
CA THR A 152 8.58 1.12 -10.10
C THR A 152 7.71 1.34 -8.86
N ALA A 153 7.60 2.59 -8.38
CA ALA A 153 6.72 2.93 -7.26
C ALA A 153 5.26 2.53 -7.55
N LEU A 154 4.74 2.82 -8.74
CA LEU A 154 3.37 2.50 -9.10
C LEU A 154 3.12 0.98 -9.13
N ARG A 155 4.06 0.19 -9.65
CA ARG A 155 3.99 -1.28 -9.61
C ARG A 155 4.01 -1.81 -8.19
N ALA A 156 4.86 -1.25 -7.33
CA ALA A 156 4.95 -1.64 -5.93
C ALA A 156 3.70 -1.27 -5.12
N MET A 157 3.05 -0.14 -5.43
CA MET A 157 1.74 0.21 -4.85
C MET A 157 0.65 -0.80 -5.25
N VAL A 158 0.60 -1.21 -6.53
CA VAL A 158 -0.33 -2.27 -6.97
C VAL A 158 -0.05 -3.58 -6.24
N ALA A 159 1.22 -3.97 -6.09
CA ALA A 159 1.57 -5.19 -5.35
C ALA A 159 1.15 -5.15 -3.88
N LEU A 160 1.33 -3.99 -3.24
CA LEU A 160 0.88 -3.74 -1.87
C LEU A 160 -0.64 -3.91 -1.76
N ASP A 161 -1.39 -3.27 -2.65
CA ASP A 161 -2.85 -3.32 -2.65
C ASP A 161 -3.39 -4.72 -2.95
N GLU A 162 -2.81 -5.43 -3.91
CA GLU A 162 -3.20 -6.80 -4.26
C GLU A 162 -3.00 -7.75 -3.06
N ILE A 163 -1.84 -7.70 -2.40
CA ILE A 163 -1.57 -8.54 -1.23
C ILE A 163 -2.59 -8.25 -0.12
N ARG A 164 -2.79 -6.97 0.21
CA ARG A 164 -3.73 -6.57 1.28
C ARG A 164 -5.17 -6.91 0.93
N GLY A 165 -5.58 -6.68 -0.32
CA GLY A 165 -6.91 -7.01 -0.82
C GLY A 165 -7.20 -8.50 -0.74
N ARG A 166 -6.25 -9.36 -1.15
CA ARG A 166 -6.41 -10.82 -1.05
C ARG A 166 -6.49 -11.32 0.39
N LEU A 167 -5.77 -10.70 1.32
CA LEU A 167 -5.90 -11.03 2.74
C LEU A 167 -7.28 -10.60 3.29
N ALA A 168 -7.76 -9.43 2.90
CA ALA A 168 -9.07 -8.91 3.29
C ALA A 168 -10.25 -9.72 2.73
N GLU A 169 -10.07 -10.38 1.59
CA GLU A 169 -11.05 -11.30 1.01
C GLU A 169 -11.30 -12.55 1.88
N VAL A 170 -10.29 -13.02 2.62
CA VAL A 170 -10.31 -14.35 3.25
C VAL A 170 -10.26 -14.35 4.78
N PHE A 171 -9.89 -13.24 5.41
CA PHE A 171 -9.74 -13.18 6.87
C PHE A 171 -10.41 -11.94 7.46
N SER A 172 -11.32 -12.15 8.42
CA SER A 172 -12.04 -11.05 9.09
C SER A 172 -11.51 -10.74 10.48
N LEU A 173 -10.84 -9.59 10.65
CA LEU A 173 -10.40 -9.09 11.95
C LEU A 173 -11.58 -8.82 12.88
N LYS A 174 -12.69 -8.31 12.34
CA LYS A 174 -13.93 -8.06 13.08
C LYS A 174 -14.50 -9.34 13.68
N THR A 175 -14.56 -10.42 12.89
CA THR A 175 -15.10 -11.72 13.34
C THR A 175 -14.33 -12.25 14.55
N TYR A 176 -13.02 -12.02 14.59
CA TYR A 176 -12.15 -12.48 15.67
C TYR A 176 -11.92 -11.43 16.78
N LYS A 177 -12.56 -10.26 16.71
CA LYS A 177 -12.40 -9.17 17.66
C LYS A 177 -10.96 -8.69 17.84
N ILE A 178 -10.19 -8.71 16.74
CA ILE A 178 -8.80 -8.23 16.69
C ILE A 178 -8.76 -6.80 16.13
N ASP A 179 -9.87 -6.33 15.57
CA ASP A 179 -9.98 -4.98 15.05
C ASP A 179 -10.04 -3.92 16.16
N HIS A 180 -9.62 -2.70 15.82
CA HIS A 180 -9.62 -1.54 16.69
C HIS A 180 -11.02 -0.96 16.93
N VAL A 181 -12.00 -1.28 16.08
CA VAL A 181 -13.39 -0.88 16.27
C VAL A 181 -13.98 -1.66 17.44
N VAL A 182 -14.49 -0.93 18.44
CA VAL A 182 -15.07 -1.54 19.65
C VAL A 182 -16.25 -2.45 19.27
N HIS A 183 -16.25 -3.68 19.79
CA HIS A 183 -17.23 -4.75 19.51
C HIS A 183 -18.16 -5.03 20.67
#